data_AF-A0A8J6NJP5-F1
#
_entry.id   AF-A0A8J6NJP5-F1
#
_cell.length_a   1.000
_cell.length_b   1.000
_cell.length_c   1.000
_cell.angle_alpha   90.00
_cell.angle_beta   90.00
_cell.angle_gamma   90.00
#
_symmetry.space_group_name_H-M   'P 1'
#
loop_
_entity.id
_entity.type
_entity.pdbx_description
1 polymer ?
#
loop_
_entity_poly.entity_id
_entity_poly.type
_entity_poly.pdbx_seq_one_letter_code
_entity_poly.pdbx_strand_id
1 'polypeptide(L)' 'MEYTCADYRIEMMLLSLKRRLEHENLSPEEKKDILAHIKRLEAAMGLNE' A
#
# COMPACT_ATOMS: atom_id res chain seq x y z
N MET A 1 -7.98 -20.64 -0.55
CA MET A 1 -6.68 -20.00 -0.81
C MET A 1 -5.96 -19.93 0.52
N GLU A 2 -4.79 -20.56 0.63
CA GLU A 2 -3.98 -20.45 1.83
C GLU A 2 -3.37 -19.04 1.87
N TYR A 3 -3.61 -18.33 2.97
CA TYR A 3 -3.00 -17.03 3.20
C TYR A 3 -1.49 -17.22 3.36
N THR A 4 -0.71 -16.70 2.41
CA THR A 4 0.72 -16.96 2.39
C THR A 4 1.49 -15.90 3.18
N CYS A 5 2.72 -16.22 3.58
CA CYS A 5 3.65 -15.23 4.12
C CYS A 5 3.96 -14.09 3.12
N ALA A 6 3.65 -14.26 1.82
CA ALA A 6 3.75 -13.18 0.85
C ALA A 6 2.57 -12.22 0.99
N ASP A 7 1.34 -12.74 1.11
CA ASP A 7 0.12 -11.94 1.32
C ASP A 7 0.26 -11.09 2.58
N TYR A 8 0.66 -11.72 3.69
CA TYR A 8 0.89 -11.02 4.97
C TYR A 8 1.90 -9.88 4.86
N ARG A 9 3.00 -10.09 4.13
CA ARG A 9 4.04 -9.06 3.95
C ARG A 9 3.52 -7.88 3.13
N ILE A 10 2.75 -8.15 2.08
CA ILE A 10 2.18 -7.07 1.26
C ILE A 10 1.12 -6.31 2.06
N GLU A 11 0.30 -7.02 2.85
CA GLU A 11 -0.68 -6.40 3.74
C GLU A 11 -0.03 -5.48 4.77
N MET A 12 1.08 -5.91 5.39
CA MET A 12 1.85 -5.08 6.31
C MET A 12 2.49 -3.86 5.62
N MET A 13 2.95 -4.01 4.38
CA MET A 13 3.44 -2.89 3.58
C MET A 13 2.32 -1.89 3.28
N LEU A 14 1.15 -2.37 2.84
CA LEU A 14 -0.03 -1.55 2.57
C LEU A 14 -0.50 -0.81 3.82
N LEU A 15 -0.54 -1.48 4.97
CA LEU A 15 -0.90 -0.87 6.25
C LEU A 15 0.06 0.26 6.62
N SER A 16 1.36 0.05 6.43
CA SER A 16 2.39 1.07 6.72
C SER A 16 2.28 2.28 5.79
N LEU A 17 1.99 2.06 4.51
CA LEU A 17 1.77 3.12 3.52
C LEU A 17 0.47 3.89 3.80
N LYS A 18 -0.60 3.21 4.19
CA LYS A 18 -1.86 3.86 4.61
C LYS A 18 -1.67 4.71 5.87
N ARG A 19 -0.98 4.21 6.88
CA ARG A 19 -0.63 4.98 8.08
C ARG A 19 0.22 6.21 7.75
N ARG A 20 1.13 6.10 6.78
CA ARG A 20 1.85 7.26 6.27
C ARG A 20 0.91 8.24 5.60
N LEU A 21 -0.04 7.82 4.77
CA LEU A 21 -1.03 8.75 4.16
C LEU A 21 -1.90 9.49 5.18
N GLU A 22 -2.12 8.92 6.37
CA GLU A 22 -2.86 9.55 7.47
C GLU A 22 -2.04 10.61 8.22
N HIS A 23 -0.72 10.71 7.99
CA HIS A 23 0.08 11.80 8.57
C HIS A 23 -0.27 13.15 7.90
N GLU A 24 -0.67 14.13 8.72
CA GLU A 24 -1.05 15.48 8.26
C GLU A 24 0.09 16.27 7.61
N ASN A 25 1.35 15.86 7.79
CA ASN A 25 2.53 16.58 7.28
C ASN A 25 3.05 16.06 5.94
N LEU A 26 2.23 15.32 5.17
CA LEU A 26 2.65 14.87 3.85
C LEU A 26 2.54 15.96 2.80
N SER A 27 3.63 16.15 2.09
CA SER A 27 3.62 16.93 0.86
C SER A 27 2.75 16.26 -0.20
N PRO A 28 2.11 17.03 -1.10
CA PRO A 28 1.29 16.48 -2.17
C PRO A 28 2.06 15.51 -3.09
N GLU A 29 3.37 15.71 -3.25
CA GLU A 29 4.25 14.82 -4.00
C GLU A 29 4.44 13.47 -3.30
N GLU A 30 4.78 13.48 -2.01
CA GLU A 30 4.88 12.28 -1.16
C GLU A 30 3.57 11.49 -1.16
N LYS A 31 2.44 12.20 -1.02
CA LYS A 31 1.11 11.59 -1.05
C LYS A 31 0.86 10.86 -2.37
N LYS A 32 1.24 11.50 -3.50
CA LYS A 32 1.07 10.93 -4.84
C LYS A 32 1.97 9.72 -5.04
N ASP A 33 3.20 9.75 -4.55
CA ASP A 33 4.14 8.63 -4.66
C ASP A 33 3.67 7.42 -3.85
N ILE A 34 3.22 7.64 -2.61
CA ILE A 34 2.66 6.59 -1.75
C ILE A 34 1.40 5.98 -2.37
N LEU A 35 0.49 6.79 -2.92
CA LEU A 35 -0.69 6.29 -3.62
C LEU A 35 -0.32 5.45 -4.85
N ALA A 36 0.68 5.88 -5.63
CA ALA A 36 1.18 5.11 -6.77
C ALA A 36 1.85 3.79 -6.34
N HIS A 37 2.47 3.77 -5.16
CA HIS A 37 3.07 2.56 -4.58
C HIS A 37 1.99 1.57 -4.11
N ILE A 38 0.97 2.06 -3.39
CA ILE A 38 -0.19 1.28 -2.96
C ILE A 38 -0.87 0.63 -4.17
N LYS A 39 -1.16 1.42 -5.21
CA LYS A 39 -1.84 0.93 -6.42
C LYS A 39 -1.05 -0.18 -7.14
N ARG A 40 0.29 -0.09 -7.15
CA ARG A 40 1.16 -1.13 -7.71
C ARG A 40 1.13 -2.41 -6.88
N LEU A 41 1.13 -2.30 -5.55
CA LEU A 41 1.04 -3.45 -4.65
C LEU A 41 -0.32 -4.13 -4.73
N GLU A 42 -1.41 -3.35 -4.76
CA GLU A 42 -2.77 -3.89 -4.90
C GLU A 42 -2.97 -4.59 -6.25
N ALA A 43 -2.43 -4.03 -7.35
CA ALA A 43 -2.44 -4.68 -8.66
C ALA A 43 -1.62 -5.98 -8.67
N ALA A 44 -0.47 -6.02 -8.00
CA ALA A 44 0.35 -7.22 -7.88
C ALA A 44 -0.33 -8.35 -7.07
N MET A 45 -1.24 -7.98 -6.15
CA MET A 45 -2.07 -8.94 -5.41
C MET A 45 -3.38 -9.30 -6.13
N GLY A 46 -3.70 -8.65 -7.25
CA GLY A 46 -5.00 -8.80 -7.92
C GLY A 46 -6.18 -8.23 -7.13
N LEU A 47 -5.92 -7.27 -6.22
CA LEU A 47 -6.93 -6.63 -5.37
C LEU A 47 -7.58 -5.39 -6.01
N ASN A 48 -7.02 -4.88 -7.10
CA ASN A 48 -7.51 -3.69 -7.78
C ASN A 48 -7.79 -4.00 -9.27
N GLU A 49 -9.02 -4.40 -9.56
CA GLU A 49 -9.61 -4.56 -10.91
C GLU A 49 -10.26 -3.25 -11.38
#